data_AF-A0A8S8YLI3-F1
#
_entry.id   AF-A0A8S8YLI3-F1
#
_cell.length_a   1.000
_cell.length_b   1.000
_cell.length_c   1.000
_cell.angle_alpha   90.00
_cell.angle_beta   90.00
_cell.angle_gamma   90.00
#
_symmetry.space_group_name_H-M   'P 1'
#
loop_
_entity.id
_entity.type
_entity.pdbx_description
1 polymer ?
#
loop_
_entity_poly.entity_id
_entity_poly.type
_entity_poly.pdbx_seq_one_letter_code
_entity_poly.pdbx_strand_id
1 'polypeptide(L)'
;MVCGCVDEGIDGYRSPSIDCARELAESHQLRFETISYPELGFERMDAVVKSMPLMAENHKAARGMKPCSYCGVFRRQGLNALAERVGARWMALGHNLDDTAQSVLMNLGKGEMERIIRLAPHTSVPIGGFRPELFLYDGFRKGRFMLMQ
;
A
#
# COMPACT_ATOMS: atom_id res chain seq x y z
N MET A 1 -5.10 12.03 14.39
CA MET A 1 -4.85 11.40 13.08
C MET A 1 -3.36 11.37 12.85
N VAL A 2 -2.88 10.38 12.11
CA VAL A 2 -1.47 10.27 11.69
C VAL A 2 -1.47 10.16 10.16
N CYS A 3 -0.53 10.82 9.49
CA CYS A 3 -0.23 10.62 8.08
C CYS A 3 0.91 9.60 7.99
N GLY A 4 0.66 8.47 7.33
CA GLY A 4 1.62 7.40 7.15
C GLY A 4 2.14 7.33 5.71
N CYS A 5 3.43 7.07 5.55
CA CYS A 5 4.07 6.94 4.25
C CYS A 5 5.08 5.79 4.25
N VAL A 6 5.14 5.03 3.16
CA VAL A 6 6.10 3.92 3.00
C VAL A 6 7.22 4.35 2.07
N ASP A 7 8.47 4.22 2.51
CA ASP A 7 9.65 4.45 1.68
C ASP A 7 10.15 3.14 1.07
N GLU A 8 9.91 2.96 -0.22
CA GLU A 8 10.35 1.79 -0.97
C GLU A 8 11.82 1.82 -1.34
N GLY A 9 12.49 2.97 -1.14
CA GLY A 9 13.90 3.16 -1.50
C GLY A 9 14.16 3.17 -2.99
N ILE A 10 13.35 3.93 -3.75
CA ILE A 10 13.55 4.20 -5.18
C ILE A 10 14.24 5.56 -5.35
N ASP A 11 15.51 5.54 -5.72
CA ASP A 11 16.31 6.75 -5.85
C ASP A 11 15.78 7.68 -6.95
N GLY A 12 15.77 8.99 -6.67
CA GLY A 12 15.33 10.02 -7.61
C GLY A 12 13.81 10.15 -7.80
N TYR A 13 13.00 9.21 -7.30
CA TYR A 13 11.54 9.25 -7.39
C TYR A 13 10.85 9.41 -6.03
N ARG A 14 11.27 8.61 -5.03
CA ARG A 14 10.51 8.54 -3.77
C ARG A 14 10.76 9.73 -2.85
N SER A 15 12.00 10.23 -2.75
CA SER A 15 12.35 11.32 -1.82
C SER A 15 11.53 12.59 -2.03
N PRO A 16 11.41 13.14 -3.27
CA PRO A 16 10.57 14.33 -3.50
C PRO A 16 9.09 14.09 -3.15
N SER A 17 8.59 12.88 -3.41
CA SER A 17 7.20 12.51 -3.12
C SER A 17 6.93 12.45 -1.60
N ILE A 18 7.89 11.97 -0.81
CA ILE A 18 7.77 11.95 0.66
C ILE A 18 7.81 13.38 1.22
N ASP A 19 8.64 14.25 0.63
CA ASP A 19 8.71 15.65 1.06
C ASP A 19 7.38 16.37 0.83
N CYS A 20 6.77 16.20 -0.35
CA CYS A 20 5.42 16.73 -0.61
C CYS A 20 4.36 16.16 0.36
N ALA A 21 4.42 14.86 0.66
CA ALA A 21 3.49 14.22 1.61
C ALA A 21 3.67 14.78 3.04
N ARG A 22 4.91 15.06 3.44
CA ARG A 22 5.24 15.67 4.73
C ARG A 22 4.73 17.10 4.81
N GLU A 23 4.99 17.93 3.80
CA GLU A 23 4.50 19.30 3.72
C GLU A 23 2.97 19.36 3.80
N LEU A 24 2.28 18.46 3.09
CA LEU A 24 0.82 18.37 3.17
C LEU A 24 0.35 17.98 4.58
N ALA A 25 0.98 16.98 5.21
CA ALA A 25 0.65 16.59 6.58
C ALA A 25 0.84 17.74 7.57
N GLU A 26 1.94 18.49 7.45
CA GLU A 26 2.25 19.66 8.28
C GLU A 26 1.23 20.78 8.09
N SER A 27 0.83 21.08 6.84
CA SER A 27 -0.19 22.10 6.56
C SER A 27 -1.56 21.79 7.19
N HIS A 28 -1.83 20.50 7.43
CA HIS A 28 -3.03 20.03 8.13
C HIS A 28 -2.80 19.69 9.61
N GLN A 29 -1.63 20.04 10.18
CA GLN A 29 -1.27 19.79 11.58
C GLN A 29 -1.37 18.30 11.98
N LEU A 30 -1.04 17.41 11.04
CA LEU A 30 -1.03 15.97 11.24
C LEU A 30 0.38 15.48 11.55
N ARG A 31 0.49 14.56 12.52
CA ARG A 31 1.74 13.83 12.76
C ARG A 31 2.09 13.02 11.51
N PHE A 32 3.29 13.20 10.98
CA PHE A 32 3.81 12.46 9.83
C PHE A 32 4.72 11.33 10.31
N GLU A 33 4.52 10.12 9.79
CA GLU A 33 5.26 8.91 10.15
C GLU A 33 5.64 8.13 8.90
N THR A 34 6.89 7.67 8.84
CA THR A 34 7.42 6.93 7.69
C THR A 34 7.93 5.56 8.11
N ILE A 35 7.78 4.56 7.25
CA ILE A 35 8.45 3.27 7.41
C ILE A 35 9.13 2.88 6.10
N SER A 36 10.38 2.44 6.16
CA SER A 36 11.14 2.02 4.99
C SER A 36 11.15 0.50 4.82
N TYR A 37 11.42 0.04 3.60
CA TYR A 37 11.60 -1.39 3.34
C TYR A 37 12.71 -2.04 4.18
N PRO A 38 13.90 -1.43 4.35
CA PRO A 38 14.92 -1.95 5.26
C PRO A 38 14.47 -2.10 6.72
N GLU A 39 13.63 -1.19 7.23
CA GLU A 39 13.05 -1.33 8.59
C GLU A 39 12.17 -2.58 8.75
N LEU A 40 11.59 -3.07 7.65
CA LEU A 40 10.76 -4.27 7.61
C LEU A 40 11.56 -5.55 7.33
N GLY A 41 12.88 -5.43 7.15
CA GLY A 41 13.75 -6.54 6.73
C GLY A 41 13.68 -6.85 5.23
N PHE A 42 13.15 -5.92 4.42
CA PHE A 42 13.15 -6.03 2.96
C PHE A 42 14.30 -5.22 2.35
N GLU A 43 14.73 -5.63 1.17
CA GLU A 43 15.65 -4.84 0.35
C GLU A 43 14.93 -3.63 -0.27
N ARG A 44 15.70 -2.56 -0.53
CA ARG A 44 15.22 -1.42 -1.32
C ARG A 44 14.76 -1.90 -2.70
N MET A 45 13.74 -1.26 -3.28
CA MET A 45 13.24 -1.65 -4.60
C MET A 45 14.30 -1.59 -5.70
N ASP A 46 15.23 -0.65 -5.64
CA ASP A 46 16.34 -0.57 -6.59
C ASP A 46 17.24 -1.82 -6.55
N ALA A 47 17.45 -2.41 -5.37
CA ALA A 47 18.18 -3.66 -5.21
C ALA A 47 17.34 -4.87 -5.68
N VAL A 48 16.03 -4.88 -5.39
CA VAL A 48 15.11 -5.91 -5.87
C VAL A 48 15.10 -5.97 -7.40
N VAL A 49 14.99 -4.82 -8.08
CA VAL A 49 15.00 -4.77 -9.54
C VAL A 49 16.30 -5.31 -10.12
N LYS A 50 17.45 -5.02 -9.49
CA LYS A 50 18.76 -5.56 -9.91
C LYS A 50 18.86 -7.07 -9.71
N SER A 51 18.20 -7.64 -8.69
CA SER A 51 18.24 -9.07 -8.41
C SER A 51 17.15 -9.88 -9.15
N MET A 52 16.13 -9.23 -9.72
CA MET A 52 15.04 -9.88 -10.44
C MET A 52 15.49 -10.88 -11.53
N PRO A 53 16.52 -10.63 -12.36
CA PRO A 53 17.00 -11.61 -13.35
C PRO A 53 17.46 -12.91 -12.70
N LEU A 54 18.27 -12.81 -11.64
CA LEU A 54 18.76 -13.96 -10.87
C LEU A 54 17.61 -14.70 -10.18
N MET A 55 16.61 -13.97 -9.66
CA MET A 55 15.43 -14.58 -9.06
C MET A 55 14.60 -15.34 -10.10
N ALA A 56 14.47 -14.81 -11.31
CA ALA A 56 13.74 -15.45 -12.40
C ALA A 56 14.42 -16.75 -12.89
N GLU A 57 15.75 -16.80 -12.88
CA GLU A 57 16.51 -18.01 -13.20
C GLU A 57 16.28 -19.10 -12.14
N ASN A 58 16.42 -18.73 -10.86
CA ASN A 58 16.37 -19.67 -9.73
C ASN A 58 14.95 -20.08 -9.32
N HIS A 59 13.94 -19.24 -9.57
CA HIS A 59 12.56 -19.49 -9.16
C HIS A 59 11.58 -19.34 -10.33
N LYS A 60 10.94 -20.45 -10.72
CA LYS A 60 9.94 -20.47 -11.80
C LYS A 60 8.79 -19.46 -11.55
N ALA A 61 8.40 -19.26 -10.29
CA ALA A 61 7.36 -18.31 -9.90
C ALA A 61 7.77 -16.84 -10.13
N ALA A 62 9.07 -16.52 -10.10
CA ALA A 62 9.59 -15.17 -10.31
C ALA A 62 9.73 -14.78 -11.78
N ARG A 63 9.66 -15.76 -12.70
CA ARG A 63 9.74 -15.48 -14.15
C ARG A 63 8.55 -14.66 -14.61
N GLY A 64 8.83 -13.55 -15.29
CA GLY A 64 7.81 -12.65 -15.82
C GLY A 64 7.10 -11.80 -14.77
N MET A 65 7.49 -11.87 -13.49
CA MET A 65 7.01 -10.91 -12.49
C MET A 65 7.55 -9.52 -12.81
N LYS A 66 6.74 -8.49 -12.51
CA LYS A 66 7.13 -7.09 -12.66
C LYS A 66 7.57 -6.53 -11.31
N PRO A 67 8.41 -5.49 -11.25
CA PRO A 67 8.79 -4.84 -9.99
C PRO A 67 7.58 -4.45 -9.11
N CYS A 68 6.51 -3.96 -9.73
CA CYS A 68 5.28 -3.58 -9.05
C CYS A 68 4.57 -4.74 -8.33
N SER A 69 4.79 -5.98 -8.77
CA SER A 69 4.23 -7.17 -8.12
C SER A 69 4.83 -7.37 -6.72
N TYR A 70 6.14 -7.16 -6.57
CA TYR A 70 6.83 -7.22 -5.29
C TYR A 70 6.54 -5.99 -4.45
N CYS A 71 6.68 -4.80 -5.04
CA CYS A 71 6.45 -3.53 -4.38
C CYS A 71 5.04 -3.47 -3.75
N GLY A 72 4.00 -3.94 -4.46
CA GLY A 72 2.64 -3.94 -3.91
C GLY A 72 2.45 -4.84 -2.68
N VAL A 73 3.20 -5.95 -2.58
CA VAL A 73 3.16 -6.83 -1.39
C VAL A 73 3.87 -6.17 -0.21
N PHE A 74 5.10 -5.69 -0.43
CA PHE A 74 5.91 -5.04 0.59
C PHE A 74 5.24 -3.76 1.11
N ARG A 75 4.65 -2.96 0.20
CA ARG A 75 3.90 -1.76 0.56
C ARG A 75 2.78 -2.11 1.54
N ARG A 76 1.90 -3.08 1.22
CA ARG A 76 0.80 -3.50 2.11
C ARG A 76 1.31 -3.95 3.49
N GLN A 77 2.41 -4.70 3.54
CA GLN A 77 3.03 -5.11 4.80
C GLN A 77 3.57 -3.91 5.59
N GLY A 78 4.20 -2.95 4.92
CA GLY A 78 4.64 -1.70 5.52
C GLY A 78 3.49 -0.84 6.04
N LEU A 79 2.39 -0.72 5.30
CA LEU A 79 1.20 0.00 5.76
C LEU A 79 0.63 -0.66 7.04
N ASN A 80 0.55 -1.99 7.08
CA ASN A 80 0.05 -2.72 8.25
C ASN A 80 0.98 -2.55 9.46
N ALA A 81 2.29 -2.72 9.27
CA ALA A 81 3.28 -2.54 10.32
C ALA A 81 3.28 -1.09 10.87
N LEU A 82 3.14 -0.10 9.99
CA LEU A 82 3.03 1.30 10.39
C LEU A 82 1.76 1.55 11.20
N ALA A 83 0.63 0.98 10.77
CA ALA A 83 -0.62 1.08 11.50
C ALA A 83 -0.52 0.51 12.92
N GLU A 84 0.13 -0.66 13.07
CA GLU A 84 0.39 -1.26 14.37
C GLU A 84 1.30 -0.37 15.23
N ARG A 85 2.39 0.15 14.64
CA ARG A 85 3.35 1.04 15.32
C ARG A 85 2.69 2.30 15.89
N VAL A 86 1.72 2.88 15.19
CA VAL A 86 1.02 4.10 15.64
C VAL A 86 -0.25 3.80 16.44
N GLY A 87 -0.62 2.52 16.58
CA GLY A 87 -1.86 2.08 17.22
C GLY A 87 -3.11 2.56 16.48
N ALA A 88 -3.06 2.61 15.14
CA ALA A 88 -4.21 2.93 14.31
C ALA A 88 -5.16 1.73 14.22
N ARG A 89 -6.44 1.98 14.50
CA ARG A 89 -7.50 0.99 14.29
C ARG A 89 -8.02 1.03 12.85
N TRP A 90 -7.93 2.20 12.22
CA TRP A 90 -8.52 2.51 10.93
C TRP A 90 -7.48 3.13 9.99
N MET A 91 -7.52 2.77 8.71
CA MET A 91 -6.67 3.33 7.66
C MET A 91 -7.53 3.78 6.49
N ALA A 92 -7.30 4.99 6.01
CA ALA A 92 -7.89 5.50 4.78
C ALA A 92 -6.81 5.58 3.69
N LEU A 93 -7.12 5.06 2.50
CA LEU A 93 -6.27 5.09 1.32
C LEU A 93 -6.85 6.06 0.29
N GLY A 94 -5.98 6.70 -0.50
CA GLY A 94 -6.36 7.67 -1.53
C GLY A 94 -6.90 7.08 -2.84
N HIS A 95 -7.50 5.88 -2.84
CA HIS A 95 -8.09 5.32 -4.06
C HIS A 95 -9.31 6.14 -4.48
N ASN A 96 -9.35 6.55 -5.74
CA ASN A 96 -10.47 7.28 -6.31
C ASN A 96 -11.40 6.33 -7.11
N LEU A 97 -12.47 6.91 -7.67
CA LEU A 97 -13.44 6.15 -8.48
C LEU A 97 -12.80 5.59 -9.75
N ASP A 98 -11.90 6.34 -10.39
CA ASP A 98 -11.24 5.94 -11.63
C ASP A 98 -10.30 4.75 -11.40
N ASP A 99 -9.58 4.70 -10.28
CA ASP A 99 -8.73 3.57 -9.88
C ASP A 99 -9.56 2.28 -9.75
N THR A 100 -10.76 2.42 -9.17
CA THR A 100 -11.69 1.31 -8.97
C THR A 100 -12.29 0.86 -10.29
N ALA A 101 -12.75 1.80 -11.12
CA ALA A 101 -13.31 1.53 -12.44
C ALA A 101 -12.27 0.87 -13.37
N GLN A 102 -11.04 1.39 -13.39
CA GLN A 102 -9.92 0.80 -14.13
C GLN A 102 -9.67 -0.64 -13.68
N SER A 103 -9.64 -0.89 -12.37
CA SER A 103 -9.43 -2.23 -11.82
C SER A 103 -10.53 -3.20 -12.25
N VAL A 104 -11.81 -2.77 -12.23
CA VAL A 104 -12.94 -3.58 -12.70
C VAL A 104 -12.78 -3.90 -14.19
N LEU A 105 -12.52 -2.89 -15.02
CA LEU A 105 -12.37 -3.04 -16.48
C LEU A 105 -11.19 -3.97 -16.85
N MET A 106 -10.05 -3.82 -16.18
CA MET A 106 -8.88 -4.66 -16.41
C MET A 106 -9.13 -6.12 -16.05
N ASN A 107 -9.80 -6.40 -14.92
CA ASN A 107 -10.10 -7.77 -14.52
C ASN A 107 -11.17 -8.41 -15.40
N LEU A 108 -12.17 -7.64 -15.83
CA LEU A 108 -13.17 -8.10 -16.79
C LEU A 108 -12.53 -8.46 -18.13
N GLY A 109 -11.65 -7.60 -18.66
CA GLY A 109 -10.94 -7.85 -19.92
C GLY A 109 -10.01 -9.08 -19.88
N LYS A 110 -9.54 -9.49 -18.70
CA LYS A 110 -8.73 -10.70 -18.51
C LYS A 110 -9.56 -11.96 -18.19
N GLY A 111 -10.87 -11.83 -18.00
CA GLY A 111 -11.74 -12.92 -17.56
C GLY A 111 -11.50 -13.34 -16.09
N GLU A 112 -10.85 -12.51 -15.28
CA GLU A 112 -10.50 -12.82 -13.89
C GLU A 112 -11.67 -12.53 -12.93
N MET A 113 -12.78 -13.27 -13.07
CA MET A 113 -14.02 -13.05 -12.30
C MET A 113 -13.82 -13.11 -10.78
N GLU A 114 -12.97 -14.02 -10.29
CA GLU A 114 -12.60 -14.14 -8.87
C GLU A 114 -11.99 -12.85 -8.29
N ARG A 115 -11.27 -12.09 -9.11
CA ARG A 115 -10.67 -10.82 -8.66
C ARG A 115 -11.72 -9.72 -8.56
N ILE A 116 -12.74 -9.73 -9.43
CA ILE A 116 -13.82 -8.75 -9.42
C ILE A 116 -14.64 -8.86 -8.13
N ILE A 117 -14.93 -10.08 -7.68
CA ILE A 117 -15.69 -10.34 -6.44
C ILE A 117 -14.96 -9.73 -5.22
N ARG A 118 -13.63 -9.71 -5.24
CA ARG A 118 -12.78 -9.14 -4.18
C ARG A 118 -12.58 -7.63 -4.26
N LEU A 119 -13.05 -6.95 -5.32
CA LEU A 119 -12.97 -5.48 -5.45
C LEU A 119 -14.08 -4.76 -4.67
N ALA A 120 -15.15 -5.47 -4.28
CA ALA A 120 -16.24 -4.85 -3.55
C ALA A 120 -15.78 -4.37 -2.17
N PRO A 121 -16.17 -3.15 -1.72
CA PRO A 121 -15.86 -2.69 -0.37
C PRO A 121 -16.51 -3.65 0.64
N HIS A 122 -15.68 -4.36 1.41
CA HIS A 122 -16.13 -5.27 2.45
C HIS A 122 -16.55 -4.46 3.69
N THR A 123 -17.72 -3.84 3.63
CA THR A 123 -18.25 -2.95 4.68
C THR A 123 -18.72 -3.70 5.93
N SER A 124 -18.88 -5.04 5.87
CA SER A 124 -19.56 -5.80 6.92
C SER A 124 -18.84 -7.05 7.44
N VAL A 125 -17.78 -7.53 6.79
CA VAL A 125 -17.10 -8.78 7.20
C VAL A 125 -15.60 -8.53 7.41
N PRO A 126 -15.10 -8.50 8.65
CA PRO A 126 -13.68 -8.39 8.91
C PRO A 126 -12.98 -9.67 8.43
N ILE A 127 -12.09 -9.55 7.44
CA ILE A 127 -11.20 -10.64 7.05
C ILE A 127 -10.08 -10.70 8.09
N GLY A 128 -10.12 -11.72 8.95
CA GLY A 128 -9.07 -11.94 9.96
C GLY A 128 -7.68 -11.97 9.32
N GLY A 129 -6.76 -11.16 9.87
CA GLY A 129 -5.38 -11.04 9.37
C GLY A 129 -5.07 -9.75 8.60
N PHE A 130 -6.06 -8.96 8.21
CA PHE A 130 -5.88 -7.61 7.66
C PHE A 130 -6.25 -6.56 8.71
N ARG A 131 -5.26 -6.09 9.46
CA ARG A 131 -5.34 -4.83 10.21
C ARG A 131 -4.54 -3.78 9.44
N PRO A 132 -5.10 -2.60 9.11
CA PRO A 132 -6.41 -2.04 9.48
C PRO A 132 -7.56 -2.30 8.50
N GLU A 133 -8.77 -2.09 8.97
CA GLU A 133 -10.02 -2.19 8.19
C GLU A 133 -10.07 -1.04 7.16
N LEU A 134 -10.09 -1.37 5.86
CA LEU A 134 -10.13 -0.39 4.77
C LEU A 134 -11.57 0.09 4.58
N PHE A 135 -11.85 1.35 4.92
CA PHE A 135 -13.17 1.95 4.71
C PHE A 135 -13.13 3.01 3.60
N LEU A 136 -13.99 2.84 2.60
CA LEU A 136 -14.37 3.88 1.66
C LEU A 136 -15.54 4.66 2.28
N TYR A 137 -15.22 5.85 2.82
CA TYR A 137 -16.08 7.00 3.17
C TYR A 137 -17.32 6.82 4.06
N ASP A 138 -17.93 5.64 4.19
CA ASP A 138 -19.22 5.48 4.84
C ASP A 138 -19.06 4.94 6.27
N GLY A 139 -18.96 5.86 7.24
CA GLY A 139 -18.97 5.53 8.67
C GLY A 139 -17.71 5.92 9.44
N PHE A 140 -17.35 7.21 9.46
CA PHE A 140 -16.35 7.75 10.39
C PHE A 140 -16.84 7.63 11.85
N ARG A 141 -16.53 6.51 12.52
CA ARG A 141 -16.72 6.34 13.98
C ARG A 141 -15.42 6.69 14.73
N LYS A 142 -15.54 7.35 15.90
CA LYS A 142 -14.41 7.78 16.76
C LYS A 142 -13.30 6.71 16.91
N GLY A 143 -12.04 7.09 16.67
CA GLY A 143 -10.87 6.20 16.80
C GLY A 143 -9.54 6.87 16.38
N ARG A 144 -8.42 6.14 16.50
CA ARG A 144 -7.11 6.54 15.94
C ARG A 144 -7.05 6.14 14.46
N PHE A 145 -6.90 7.14 13.59
CA PHE A 145 -6.90 7.01 12.13
C PHE A 145 -5.53 7.30 11.54
N MET A 146 -5.21 6.56 10.47
CA MET A 146 -4.06 6.81 9.61
C MET A 146 -4.51 7.18 8.19
N LEU A 147 -4.12 8.36 7.70
CA LEU A 147 -4.23 8.77 6.29
C LEU A 147 -2.95 8.39 5.56
N MET A 148 -3.03 8.01 4.28
CA MET A 148 -1.89 7.49 3.53
C MET A 148 -1.62 8.27 2.25
N GLN A 149 -0.34 8.46 1.93
CA GLN A 149 0.17 8.90 0.62
C GLN A 149 1.23 7.94 0.07
#